data_AF-A0A842ML27-F1
#
_entry.id   AF-A0A842ML27-F1
#
_cell.length_a   1.000
_cell.length_b   1.000
_cell.length_c   1.000
_cell.angle_alpha   90.00
_cell.angle_beta   90.00
_cell.angle_gamma   90.00
#
_symmetry.space_group_name_H-M   'P 1'
#
loop_
_entity.id
_entity.type
_entity.pdbx_description
1 polymer ?
#
loop_
_entity_poly.entity_id
_entity_poly.type
_entity_poly.pdbx_seq_one_letter_code
_entity_poly.pdbx_strand_id
1 'polypeptide(L)'
;MIITTKPKEEEKKEEKVEMVEEKSEIDIYKKRIEELEEKIKKIEEEKPADEKLLTWLGELYRENEILRMKLSHIENFTPKGDLMKYENEKLLQELESHKKKIGELENEIKELKNSINYYRDLVSKLQGSYTVLNKYNYRVCIRDIETGEYKYELVKLPHDFDPFNPTYITRDGIEVYEEYGIRIPTKLGDIIREEFKKDIFKEIEFK
;
A
#
# COMPACT_ATOMS: atom_id res chain seq x y z
N MET A 1 23.44 26.91 -15.96
CA MET A 1 22.39 27.96 -16.04
C MET A 1 22.24 28.28 -17.51
N ILE A 2 21.11 28.14 -18.19
CA ILE A 2 19.75 28.49 -17.78
C ILE A 2 18.84 27.95 -18.89
N ILE A 3 17.75 27.32 -18.47
CA ILE A 3 16.41 27.36 -19.06
C ILE A 3 16.25 26.80 -20.49
N THR A 4 15.85 25.53 -20.55
CA THR A 4 15.01 24.99 -21.64
C THR A 4 13.55 25.33 -21.36
N THR A 5 13.09 26.47 -21.88
CA THR A 5 11.66 26.76 -22.06
C THR A 5 11.22 26.22 -23.42
N LYS A 6 10.44 25.13 -23.41
CA LYS A 6 9.40 24.79 -24.43
C LYS A 6 8.40 25.98 -24.54
N PRO A 7 7.32 25.95 -25.36
CA PRO A 7 6.98 25.33 -26.65
C PRO A 7 6.41 26.41 -27.62
N LYS A 8 6.20 26.15 -28.93
CA LYS A 8 5.22 26.89 -29.79
C LYS A 8 5.18 26.50 -31.27
N GLU A 9 6.21 25.86 -31.82
CA GLU A 9 6.27 25.61 -33.27
C GLU A 9 5.62 24.29 -33.71
N GLU A 10 5.51 23.28 -32.84
CA GLU A 10 4.84 22.01 -33.17
C GLU A 10 3.32 22.16 -33.09
N GLU A 11 2.76 22.74 -32.02
CA GLU A 11 1.30 22.95 -31.88
C GLU A 11 0.71 23.85 -32.99
N LYS A 12 1.45 24.89 -33.43
CA LYS A 12 0.99 25.76 -34.54
C LYS A 12 1.08 25.11 -35.91
N LYS A 13 1.89 24.06 -36.07
CA LYS A 13 1.95 23.28 -37.31
C LYS A 13 0.85 22.23 -37.31
N GLU A 14 0.58 21.58 -36.19
CA GLU A 14 -0.51 20.61 -36.07
C GLU A 14 -1.89 21.27 -36.22
N GLU A 15 -2.18 22.38 -35.53
CA GLU A 15 -3.48 23.09 -35.71
C GLU A 15 -3.67 23.66 -37.13
N LYS A 16 -2.59 24.09 -37.80
CA LYS A 16 -2.68 24.57 -39.19
C LYS A 16 -2.84 23.43 -40.19
N VAL A 17 -2.35 22.23 -39.91
CA VAL A 17 -2.50 21.06 -40.78
C VAL A 17 -3.89 20.45 -40.58
N GLU A 18 -4.37 20.32 -39.33
CA GLU A 18 -5.74 19.86 -39.04
C GLU A 18 -6.80 20.85 -39.56
N MET A 19 -6.64 22.17 -39.39
CA MET A 19 -7.60 23.13 -39.96
C MET A 19 -7.59 23.19 -41.50
N VAL A 20 -6.51 22.77 -42.16
CA VAL A 20 -6.41 22.69 -43.62
C VAL A 20 -6.98 21.36 -44.13
N GLU A 21 -6.81 20.27 -43.38
CA GLU A 21 -7.43 18.96 -43.66
C GLU A 21 -8.94 18.97 -43.38
N GLU A 22 -9.42 19.55 -42.29
CA GLU A 22 -10.86 19.70 -42.02
C GLU A 22 -11.55 20.61 -43.04
N LYS A 23 -10.91 21.72 -43.45
CA LYS A 23 -11.45 22.57 -44.54
C LYS A 23 -11.49 21.83 -45.87
N SER A 24 -10.46 21.03 -46.17
CA SER A 24 -10.40 20.19 -47.36
C SER A 24 -11.49 19.12 -47.36
N GLU A 25 -11.72 18.45 -46.24
CA GLU A 25 -12.79 17.44 -46.11
C GLU A 25 -14.18 18.07 -46.15
N ILE A 26 -14.40 19.20 -45.47
CA ILE A 26 -15.67 19.94 -45.52
C ILE A 26 -15.99 20.39 -46.95
N ASP A 27 -15.00 20.81 -47.74
CA ASP A 27 -15.22 21.20 -49.14
C ASP A 27 -15.47 19.98 -50.05
N ILE A 28 -14.89 18.82 -49.74
CA ILE A 28 -15.23 17.54 -50.39
C ILE A 28 -16.66 17.13 -50.06
N TYR A 29 -17.06 17.21 -48.78
CA TYR A 29 -18.41 16.87 -48.37
C TYR A 29 -19.45 17.87 -48.89
N LYS A 30 -19.14 19.17 -48.99
CA LYS A 30 -20.01 20.17 -49.62
C LYS A 30 -20.22 19.90 -51.11
N LYS A 31 -19.14 19.62 -51.85
CA LYS A 31 -19.27 19.21 -53.26
C LYS A 31 -20.07 17.93 -53.41
N ARG A 32 -19.89 16.98 -52.48
CA ARG A 32 -20.64 15.73 -52.51
C ARG A 32 -22.12 15.94 -52.19
N ILE A 33 -22.43 16.86 -51.29
CA ILE A 33 -23.81 17.26 -50.97
C ILE A 33 -24.43 17.96 -52.18
N GLU A 34 -23.76 18.91 -52.83
CA GLU A 34 -24.25 19.56 -54.05
C GLU A 34 -24.49 18.55 -55.20
N GLU A 35 -23.58 17.59 -55.40
CA GLU A 35 -23.77 16.51 -56.38
C GLU A 35 -24.97 15.61 -56.04
N LEU A 36 -25.20 15.34 -54.76
CA LEU A 36 -26.32 14.52 -54.30
C LEU A 36 -27.64 15.29 -54.38
N GLU A 37 -27.65 16.58 -54.07
CA GLU A 37 -28.80 17.47 -54.22
C GLU A 37 -29.19 17.64 -55.69
N GLU A 38 -28.24 17.81 -56.61
CA GLU A 38 -28.53 17.81 -58.05
C GLU A 38 -29.09 16.47 -58.54
N LYS A 39 -28.57 15.35 -58.02
CA LYS A 39 -29.10 14.01 -58.35
C LYS A 39 -30.50 13.80 -57.81
N ILE A 40 -30.77 14.23 -56.58
CA ILE A 40 -32.11 14.17 -55.98
C ILE A 40 -33.07 15.03 -56.79
N LYS A 41 -32.69 16.26 -57.15
CA LYS A 41 -33.52 17.16 -57.94
C LYS A 41 -33.84 16.58 -59.33
N LYS A 42 -32.86 15.95 -59.99
CA LYS A 42 -33.08 15.22 -61.25
C LYS A 42 -33.99 14.01 -61.09
N ILE A 43 -33.89 13.28 -59.97
CA ILE A 43 -34.75 12.11 -59.69
C ILE A 43 -36.18 12.54 -59.36
N GLU A 44 -36.36 13.62 -58.62
CA GLU A 44 -37.66 14.21 -58.31
C GLU A 44 -38.35 14.78 -59.55
N GLU A 45 -37.58 15.38 -60.48
CA GLU A 45 -38.07 15.87 -61.77
C GLU A 45 -38.38 14.73 -62.76
N GLU A 46 -37.59 13.65 -62.80
CA GLU A 46 -37.74 12.57 -63.78
C GLU A 46 -38.81 11.52 -63.45
N LYS A 47 -39.31 11.41 -62.20
CA LYS A 47 -40.21 10.32 -61.73
C LYS A 47 -39.90 8.98 -62.43
N PRO A 48 -38.74 8.38 -62.15
CA PRO A 48 -38.18 7.32 -62.96
C PRO A 48 -39.11 6.10 -63.02
N ALA A 49 -39.26 5.54 -64.23
CA ALA A 49 -40.07 4.35 -64.49
C ALA A 49 -39.57 3.12 -63.72
N ASP A 50 -40.49 2.19 -63.41
CA ASP A 50 -40.30 1.01 -62.53
C ASP A 50 -39.03 0.18 -62.82
N GLU A 51 -38.54 0.14 -64.06
CA GLU A 51 -37.31 -0.57 -64.44
C GLU A 51 -36.02 0.01 -63.82
N LYS A 52 -35.92 1.34 -63.67
CA LYS A 52 -34.77 1.96 -62.99
C LYS A 52 -34.78 1.65 -61.49
N LEU A 53 -35.97 1.60 -60.88
CA LEU A 53 -36.15 1.22 -59.47
C LEU A 53 -35.77 -0.25 -59.22
N LEU A 54 -36.13 -1.15 -60.13
CA LEU A 54 -35.72 -2.56 -60.10
C LEU A 54 -34.20 -2.73 -60.18
N THR A 55 -33.53 -1.90 -60.98
CA THR A 55 -32.07 -1.93 -61.13
C THR A 55 -31.39 -1.51 -59.82
N TRP A 56 -31.84 -0.42 -59.20
CA TRP A 56 -31.33 0.03 -57.90
C TRP A 56 -31.62 -0.94 -56.78
N LEU A 57 -32.80 -1.57 -56.78
CA LEU A 57 -33.13 -2.62 -55.81
C LEU A 57 -32.14 -3.80 -55.93
N GLY A 58 -31.81 -4.21 -57.16
CA GLY A 58 -30.83 -5.27 -57.42
C GLY A 58 -29.39 -4.89 -57.05
N GLU A 59 -29.04 -3.61 -57.09
CA GLU A 59 -27.74 -3.10 -56.59
C GLU A 59 -27.69 -3.10 -55.06
N LEU A 60 -28.77 -2.63 -54.41
CA LEU A 60 -28.89 -2.63 -52.95
C LEU A 60 -28.89 -4.04 -52.35
N TYR A 61 -29.55 -5.01 -52.99
CA TYR A 61 -29.48 -6.41 -52.54
C TYR A 61 -28.06 -6.96 -52.60
N ARG A 62 -27.33 -6.68 -53.68
CA ARG A 62 -25.92 -7.09 -53.83
C ARG A 62 -25.02 -6.44 -52.79
N GLU A 63 -25.23 -5.15 -52.52
CA GLU A 63 -24.47 -4.44 -51.50
C GLU A 63 -24.77 -4.96 -50.09
N ASN A 64 -26.04 -5.29 -49.80
CA ASN A 64 -26.44 -5.91 -48.53
C ASN A 64 -25.80 -7.29 -48.35
N GLU A 65 -25.75 -8.12 -49.40
CA GLU A 65 -25.09 -9.42 -49.40
C GLU A 65 -23.60 -9.28 -49.07
N ILE A 66 -22.91 -8.33 -49.71
CA ILE A 66 -21.49 -8.03 -49.46
C ILE A 66 -21.27 -7.58 -48.02
N LEU A 67 -22.14 -6.73 -47.47
CA LEU A 67 -22.06 -6.28 -46.09
C LEU A 67 -22.30 -7.42 -45.09
N ARG A 68 -23.27 -8.31 -45.36
CA ARG A 68 -23.50 -9.51 -44.55
C ARG A 68 -22.30 -10.46 -44.56
N MET A 69 -21.66 -10.64 -45.71
CA MET A 69 -20.42 -11.42 -45.80
C MET A 69 -19.27 -10.77 -45.03
N LYS A 70 -19.11 -9.44 -45.09
CA LYS A 70 -18.11 -8.74 -44.28
C LYS A 70 -18.40 -8.84 -42.79
N LEU A 71 -19.67 -8.72 -42.39
CA LEU A 71 -20.09 -8.83 -40.99
C LEU A 71 -19.82 -10.24 -40.45
N SER A 72 -20.20 -11.28 -41.19
CA SER A 72 -19.91 -12.66 -40.79
C SER A 72 -18.41 -12.96 -40.78
N HIS A 73 -17.64 -12.35 -41.68
CA HIS A 73 -16.19 -12.45 -41.64
C HIS A 73 -15.61 -11.80 -40.38
N ILE A 74 -16.09 -10.62 -39.98
CA ILE A 74 -15.68 -9.93 -38.76
C ILE A 74 -16.11 -10.69 -37.49
N GLU A 75 -17.33 -11.23 -37.45
CA GLU A 75 -17.83 -12.05 -36.34
C GLU A 75 -17.04 -13.36 -36.20
N ASN A 76 -16.61 -13.97 -37.31
CA ASN A 76 -15.75 -15.16 -37.28
C ASN A 76 -14.26 -14.83 -37.05
N PHE A 77 -13.84 -13.57 -37.24
CA PHE A 77 -12.49 -13.06 -36.96
C PHE A 77 -12.33 -12.50 -35.53
N THR A 78 -13.09 -12.99 -34.54
CA THR A 78 -12.79 -12.74 -33.12
C THR A 78 -12.04 -13.92 -32.46
N PRO A 79 -10.75 -14.16 -32.76
CA PRO A 79 -9.91 -15.05 -31.95
C PRO A 79 -9.66 -14.48 -30.54
N LYS A 80 -10.06 -13.22 -30.26
CA LYS A 80 -9.99 -12.61 -28.93
C LYS A 80 -10.92 -13.27 -27.89
N GLY A 81 -12.04 -13.87 -28.29
CA GLY A 81 -13.00 -14.42 -27.32
C GLY A 81 -12.46 -15.62 -26.55
N ASP A 82 -11.82 -16.56 -27.23
CA ASP A 82 -11.34 -17.80 -26.60
C ASP A 82 -9.93 -17.65 -26.00
N LEU A 83 -9.06 -16.83 -26.60
CA LEU A 83 -7.79 -16.44 -25.99
C LEU A 83 -7.99 -15.65 -24.68
N MET A 84 -8.96 -14.74 -24.64
CA MET A 84 -9.28 -13.96 -23.43
C MET A 84 -9.95 -14.80 -22.35
N LYS A 85 -10.74 -15.84 -22.71
CA LYS A 85 -11.24 -16.82 -21.75
C LYS A 85 -10.11 -17.65 -21.13
N TYR A 86 -9.19 -18.14 -21.95
CA TYR A 86 -8.03 -18.92 -21.47
C TYR A 86 -7.12 -18.09 -20.56
N GLU A 87 -6.85 -16.84 -20.94
CA GLU A 87 -6.06 -15.92 -20.12
C GLU A 87 -6.77 -15.56 -18.81
N ASN A 88 -8.09 -15.34 -18.84
CA ASN A 88 -8.88 -15.15 -17.62
C ASN A 88 -8.89 -16.38 -16.71
N GLU A 89 -9.01 -17.60 -17.25
CA GLU A 89 -8.94 -18.82 -16.46
C GLU A 89 -7.57 -18.99 -15.79
N LYS A 90 -6.49 -18.68 -16.52
CA LYS A 90 -5.13 -18.69 -15.98
C LYS A 90 -4.96 -17.66 -14.85
N LEU A 91 -5.43 -16.43 -15.06
CA LEU A 91 -5.41 -15.38 -14.04
C LEU A 91 -6.24 -15.74 -12.81
N LEU A 92 -7.39 -16.40 -12.99
CA LEU A 92 -8.20 -16.91 -11.88
C LEU A 92 -7.47 -17.99 -11.09
N GLN A 93 -6.77 -18.91 -11.76
CA GLN A 93 -5.96 -19.92 -11.09
C GLN A 93 -4.78 -19.30 -10.32
N GLU A 94 -4.09 -18.33 -10.91
CA GLU A 94 -3.01 -17.59 -10.24
C GLU A 94 -3.54 -16.85 -9.01
N LEU A 95 -4.69 -16.19 -9.13
CA LEU A 95 -5.35 -15.47 -8.02
C LEU A 95 -5.78 -16.42 -6.89
N GLU A 96 -6.32 -17.60 -7.23
CA GLU A 96 -6.65 -18.63 -6.25
C GLU A 96 -5.40 -19.18 -5.54
N SER A 97 -4.30 -19.35 -6.28
CA SER A 97 -3.02 -19.78 -5.72
C SER A 97 -2.44 -18.75 -4.75
N HIS A 98 -2.52 -17.47 -5.10
CA HIS A 98 -2.07 -16.38 -4.25
C HIS A 98 -2.95 -16.24 -3.00
N LYS A 99 -4.27 -16.40 -3.10
CA LYS A 99 -5.17 -16.44 -1.95
C LYS A 99 -4.80 -17.55 -0.97
N LYS A 100 -4.52 -18.76 -1.47
CA LYS A 100 -4.07 -19.87 -0.61
C LYS A 100 -2.77 -19.54 0.09
N LYS A 101 -1.79 -18.99 -0.64
CA LYS A 101 -0.49 -18.61 -0.07
C LYS A 101 -0.60 -17.50 0.97
N ILE A 102 -1.49 -16.53 0.76
CA ILE A 102 -1.80 -15.49 1.76
C ILE A 102 -2.39 -16.13 3.01
N GLY A 103 -3.35 -17.06 2.87
CA GLY A 103 -3.93 -17.77 4.02
C GLY A 103 -2.91 -18.60 4.81
N GLU A 104 -1.97 -19.25 4.13
CA GLU A 104 -0.84 -19.96 4.77
C GLU A 104 0.04 -18.99 5.57
N LEU A 105 0.42 -17.86 4.98
CA LEU A 105 1.23 -16.83 5.64
C LEU A 105 0.51 -16.17 6.82
N GLU A 106 -0.80 -15.92 6.72
CA GLU A 106 -1.60 -15.38 7.81
C GLU A 106 -1.66 -16.34 9.01
N ASN A 107 -1.75 -17.64 8.76
CA ASN A 107 -1.68 -18.66 9.80
C ASN A 107 -0.28 -18.70 10.44
N GLU A 108 0.78 -18.66 9.65
CA GLU A 108 2.15 -18.60 10.16
C GLU A 108 2.38 -17.36 11.05
N ILE A 109 1.90 -16.18 10.62
CA ILE A 109 1.94 -14.97 11.44
C ILE A 109 1.19 -15.15 12.77
N LYS A 110 0.04 -15.82 12.75
CA LYS A 110 -0.75 -16.07 13.96
C LYS A 110 0.00 -17.00 14.93
N GLU A 111 0.63 -18.06 14.42
CA GLU A 111 1.45 -18.97 15.21
C GLU A 111 2.69 -18.30 15.80
N LEU A 112 3.36 -17.45 15.01
CA LEU A 112 4.49 -16.64 15.48
C LEU A 112 4.08 -15.65 16.56
N LYS A 113 2.92 -14.98 16.42
CA LYS A 113 2.38 -14.10 17.46
C LYS A 113 2.10 -14.85 18.76
N ASN A 114 1.53 -16.05 18.67
CA ASN A 114 1.29 -16.91 19.84
C ASN A 114 2.60 -17.34 20.50
N SER A 115 3.60 -17.72 19.70
CA SER A 115 4.94 -18.06 20.19
C SER A 115 5.61 -16.88 20.90
N ILE A 116 5.53 -15.68 20.33
CA ILE A 116 6.04 -14.44 20.96
C ILE A 116 5.35 -14.19 22.30
N ASN A 117 4.03 -14.34 22.37
CA ASN A 117 3.29 -14.16 23.62
C ASN A 117 3.70 -15.21 24.67
N TYR A 118 3.87 -16.47 24.26
CA TYR A 118 4.39 -17.53 25.13
C TYR A 118 5.78 -17.18 25.69
N TYR A 119 6.70 -16.73 24.84
CA TYR A 119 8.03 -16.31 25.29
C TYR A 119 8.00 -15.05 26.16
N ARG A 120 7.10 -14.09 25.89
CA ARG A 120 6.89 -12.92 26.77
C ARG A 120 6.39 -13.31 28.15
N ASP A 121 5.46 -14.26 28.23
CA ASP A 121 4.96 -14.78 29.51
C ASP A 121 6.05 -15.53 30.26
N LEU A 122 6.85 -16.33 29.56
CA LEU A 122 8.01 -17.02 30.13
C LEU A 122 9.02 -16.01 30.69
N VAL A 123 9.37 -14.99 29.90
CA VAL A 123 10.27 -13.90 30.33
C VAL A 123 9.69 -13.14 31.51
N SER A 124 8.39 -12.86 31.53
CA SER A 124 7.73 -12.16 32.65
C SER A 124 7.77 -12.98 33.94
N LYS A 125 7.52 -14.29 33.85
CA LYS A 125 7.63 -15.22 34.98
C LYS A 125 9.07 -15.32 35.49
N LEU A 126 10.04 -15.40 34.58
CA LEU A 126 11.47 -15.41 34.92
C LEU A 126 11.92 -14.06 35.48
N GLN A 127 11.51 -12.93 34.91
CA GLN A 127 11.83 -11.61 35.45
C GLN A 127 11.33 -11.50 36.88
N GLY A 128 10.07 -11.86 37.17
CA GLY A 128 9.54 -11.87 38.53
C GLY A 128 10.32 -12.74 39.53
N SER A 129 11.00 -13.80 39.06
CA SER A 129 11.81 -14.71 39.90
C SER A 129 13.31 -14.38 39.93
N TYR A 130 13.83 -13.59 38.99
CA TYR A 130 15.25 -13.23 38.87
C TYR A 130 15.58 -11.76 39.15
N THR A 131 14.61 -10.87 39.39
CA THR A 131 14.93 -9.47 39.73
C THR A 131 15.63 -9.29 41.08
N VAL A 132 15.63 -10.32 41.94
CA VAL A 132 16.42 -10.36 43.19
C VAL A 132 17.21 -11.67 43.22
N LEU A 133 18.33 -11.72 42.48
CA LEU A 133 19.24 -12.89 42.47
C LEU A 133 19.93 -13.10 43.84
N ASN A 134 20.09 -12.04 44.61
CA ASN A 134 20.59 -12.01 45.98
C ASN A 134 20.25 -10.62 46.58
N LYS A 135 20.14 -10.49 47.90
CA LYS A 135 19.82 -9.25 48.66
C LYS A 135 20.59 -8.00 48.22
N TYR A 136 21.72 -8.18 47.55
CA TYR A 136 22.61 -7.12 47.12
C TYR A 136 22.76 -7.00 45.61
N ASN A 137 22.22 -7.91 44.79
CA ASN A 137 22.43 -7.87 43.34
C ASN A 137 21.13 -7.55 42.62
N TYR A 138 21.01 -6.32 42.12
CA TYR A 138 19.84 -5.83 41.39
C TYR A 138 20.19 -5.60 39.92
N ARG A 139 19.30 -6.00 39.02
CA ARG A 139 19.42 -5.67 37.60
C ARG A 139 18.83 -4.30 37.36
N VAL A 140 19.68 -3.27 37.31
CA VAL A 140 19.28 -1.86 37.21
C VAL A 140 19.92 -1.19 36.00
N CYS A 141 19.38 -0.04 35.62
CA CYS A 141 19.87 0.73 34.49
C CYS A 141 20.90 1.76 35.00
N ILE A 142 22.15 1.65 34.56
CA ILE A 142 23.26 2.49 35.02
C ILE A 142 23.82 3.26 33.84
N ARG A 143 24.21 4.50 34.10
CA ARG A 143 24.93 5.33 33.16
C ARG A 143 26.39 4.89 33.04
N ASP A 144 26.81 4.53 31.85
CA ASP A 144 28.20 4.27 31.52
C ASP A 144 29.02 5.57 31.63
N ILE A 145 30.14 5.52 32.34
CA ILE A 145 30.99 6.69 32.61
C ILE A 145 31.74 7.11 31.33
N GLU A 146 32.09 6.15 30.47
CA GLU A 146 32.88 6.41 29.25
C GLU A 146 32.01 6.92 28.12
N THR A 147 30.82 6.32 27.93
CA THR A 147 29.94 6.65 26.80
C THR A 147 28.80 7.59 27.17
N GLY A 148 28.45 7.68 28.46
CA GLY A 148 27.29 8.44 28.94
C GLY A 148 25.94 7.76 28.65
N GLU A 149 25.93 6.60 28.01
CA GLU A 149 24.72 5.84 27.67
C GLU A 149 24.23 5.00 28.85
N TYR A 150 22.94 4.66 28.83
CA TYR A 150 22.31 3.85 29.87
C TYR A 150 22.26 2.37 29.47
N LYS A 151 22.78 1.50 30.32
CA LYS A 151 22.79 0.04 30.10
C LYS A 151 22.26 -0.72 31.31
N TYR A 152 21.67 -1.88 31.07
CA TYR A 152 21.17 -2.75 32.13
C TYR A 152 22.27 -3.69 32.60
N GLU A 153 22.65 -3.56 33.86
CA GLU A 153 23.69 -4.38 34.48
C GLU A 153 23.21 -4.97 35.81
N LEU A 154 23.76 -6.13 36.17
CA LEU A 154 23.57 -6.70 37.49
C LEU A 154 24.62 -6.10 38.42
N VAL A 155 24.18 -5.27 39.36
CA VAL A 155 25.09 -4.53 40.25
C VAL A 155 24.66 -4.60 41.70
N LYS A 156 25.64 -4.32 42.57
CA LYS A 156 25.36 -3.97 43.95
C LYS A 156 25.11 -2.48 44.07
N LEU A 157 24.02 -2.12 44.74
CA LEU A 157 23.74 -0.73 45.06
C LEU A 157 24.85 -0.18 45.97
N PRO A 158 25.22 1.09 45.83
CA PRO A 158 26.15 1.76 46.74
C PRO A 158 25.73 1.62 48.20
N HIS A 159 26.69 1.62 49.13
CA HIS A 159 26.40 1.45 50.57
C HIS A 159 25.60 2.61 51.16
N ASP A 160 25.75 3.79 50.60
CA ASP A 160 25.08 5.03 50.96
C ASP A 160 23.78 5.27 50.16
N PHE A 161 23.42 4.35 49.25
CA PHE A 161 22.24 4.47 48.42
C PHE A 161 20.95 4.49 49.25
N ASP A 162 20.16 5.55 49.11
CA ASP A 162 18.85 5.68 49.72
C ASP A 162 17.72 5.39 48.70
N PRO A 163 17.04 4.22 48.76
CA PRO A 163 15.96 3.87 47.85
C PRO A 163 14.64 4.64 48.12
N PHE A 164 14.59 5.48 49.16
CA PHE A 164 13.39 6.25 49.52
C PHE A 164 13.41 7.67 48.96
N ASN A 165 14.54 8.12 48.42
CA ASN A 165 14.72 9.51 47.99
C ASN A 165 15.26 9.61 46.55
N PRO A 166 14.46 9.27 45.52
CA PRO A 166 14.85 9.51 44.13
C PRO A 166 14.95 11.01 43.83
N THR A 167 15.85 11.41 42.94
CA THR A 167 15.98 12.81 42.48
C THR A 167 14.69 13.28 41.81
N TYR A 168 14.09 12.44 40.96
CA TYR A 168 12.75 12.64 40.40
C TYR A 168 12.19 11.33 39.82
N ILE A 169 10.90 11.35 39.48
CA ILE A 169 10.21 10.23 38.83
C ILE A 169 9.69 10.69 37.46
N THR A 170 10.02 9.94 36.40
CA THR A 170 9.55 10.24 35.05
C THR A 170 8.07 9.88 34.87
N ARG A 171 7.43 10.43 33.83
CA ARG A 171 6.03 10.08 33.48
C ARG A 171 5.84 8.60 33.19
N ASP A 172 6.89 7.91 32.75
CA ASP A 172 6.87 6.48 32.44
C ASP A 172 7.08 5.59 33.68
N GLY A 173 7.13 6.19 34.89
CA GLY A 173 7.30 5.44 36.14
C GLY A 173 8.73 4.95 36.35
N ILE A 174 9.72 5.77 36.00
CA ILE A 174 11.14 5.50 36.26
C ILE A 174 11.63 6.47 37.33
N GLU A 175 12.14 5.92 38.43
CA GLU A 175 12.85 6.65 39.48
C GLU A 175 14.28 6.91 39.03
N VAL A 176 14.70 8.17 39.04
CA VAL A 176 16.05 8.58 38.65
C VAL A 176 16.81 9.02 39.89
N TYR A 177 17.99 8.44 40.07
CA TYR A 177 18.94 8.75 41.13
C TYR A 177 20.21 9.31 40.47
N GLU A 178 20.23 10.63 40.24
CA GLU A 178 21.27 11.28 39.43
C GLU A 178 22.66 11.17 40.05
N GLU A 179 22.75 11.31 41.38
CA GLU A 179 24.01 11.21 42.14
C GLU A 179 24.71 9.87 41.92
N TYR A 180 23.92 8.81 41.74
CA TYR A 180 24.42 7.45 41.51
C TYR A 180 24.44 7.05 40.03
N GLY A 181 23.88 7.88 39.15
CA GLY A 181 23.71 7.54 37.73
C GLY A 181 22.77 6.35 37.50
N ILE A 182 21.83 6.10 38.43
CA ILE A 182 20.96 4.91 38.41
C ILE A 182 19.54 5.30 37.99
N ARG A 183 18.91 4.46 37.18
CA ARG A 183 17.49 4.53 36.83
C ARG A 183 16.81 3.20 37.16
N ILE A 184 15.72 3.25 37.89
CA ILE A 184 14.99 2.08 38.40
C ILE A 184 13.51 2.24 38.10
N PRO A 185 12.84 1.26 37.46
CA PRO A 185 11.37 1.26 37.37
C PRO A 185 10.74 1.28 38.76
N THR A 186 9.69 2.08 38.98
CA THR A 186 9.04 2.25 40.31
C THR A 186 8.67 0.92 40.98
N LYS A 187 8.16 -0.05 40.21
CA LYS A 187 7.86 -1.40 40.72
C LYS A 187 9.07 -2.13 41.30
N LEU A 188 10.25 -1.95 40.70
CA LEU A 188 11.50 -2.49 41.24
C LEU A 188 11.98 -1.67 42.43
N GLY A 189 11.79 -0.35 42.41
CA GLY A 189 12.02 0.53 43.56
C GLY A 189 11.23 0.09 44.80
N ASP A 190 9.96 -0.28 44.63
CA ASP A 190 9.11 -0.79 45.73
C ASP A 190 9.68 -2.07 46.35
N ILE A 191 10.10 -3.02 45.52
CA ILE A 191 10.73 -4.28 45.97
C ILE A 191 12.03 -3.98 46.73
N ILE A 192 12.86 -3.08 46.21
CA ILE A 192 14.11 -2.67 46.86
C ILE A 192 13.79 -2.05 48.23
N ARG A 193 12.83 -1.11 48.31
CA ARG A 193 12.43 -0.47 49.56
C ARG A 193 11.90 -1.47 50.60
N GLU A 194 11.11 -2.46 50.19
CA GLU A 194 10.62 -3.50 51.10
C GLU A 194 11.77 -4.33 51.70
N GLU A 195 12.77 -4.68 50.90
CA GLU A 195 13.96 -5.39 51.39
C GLU A 195 14.79 -4.51 52.34
N PHE A 196 15.01 -3.25 52.01
CA PHE A 196 15.73 -2.31 52.87
C PHE A 196 15.01 -2.07 54.21
N LYS A 197 13.66 -2.00 54.23
CA LYS A 197 12.90 -1.89 55.48
C LYS A 197 13.13 -3.09 56.40
N LYS A 198 13.14 -4.31 55.87
CA LYS A 198 13.35 -5.53 56.68
C LYS A 198 14.67 -5.50 57.45
N ASP A 199 15.70 -4.86 56.91
CA ASP A 199 16.98 -4.71 57.58
C ASP A 199 16.95 -3.69 58.71
N ILE A 200 16.34 -2.53 58.47
CA ILE A 200 16.18 -1.48 59.49
C ILE A 200 15.45 -2.04 60.72
N PHE A 201 14.36 -2.80 60.50
CA PHE A 201 13.63 -3.40 61.62
C PHE A 201 14.39 -4.53 62.32
N LYS A 202 15.20 -5.32 61.59
CA LYS A 202 16.08 -6.31 62.21
C LYS A 202 17.17 -5.67 63.07
N GLU A 203 17.76 -4.56 62.66
CA GLU A 203 18.77 -3.87 63.49
C GLU A 203 18.17 -3.26 64.77
N ILE A 204 16.89 -2.90 64.74
CA ILE A 204 16.17 -2.36 65.91
C ILE A 204 15.80 -3.47 66.91
N GLU A 205 15.47 -4.69 66.46
CA GLU A 205 15.15 -5.81 67.35
C GLU A 205 16.36 -6.40 68.09
N PHE A 206 17.59 -6.11 67.63
CA PHE A 206 18.84 -6.61 68.24
C PHE A 206 19.62 -5.55 69.04
N LYS A 207 19.03 -4.37 69.30
CA LYS A 207 19.57 -3.35 70.22
C LYS A 207 18.74 -3.27 71.50
#